data_AF-A0A7S9C6E7-F1
#
_entry.id   AF-A0A7S9C6E7-F1
#
_cell.length_a   1.000
_cell.length_b   1.000
_cell.length_c   1.000
_cell.angle_alpha   90.00
_cell.angle_beta   90.00
_cell.angle_gamma   90.00
#
_symmetry.space_group_name_H-M   'P 1'
#
loop_
_entity.id
_entity.type
_entity.pdbx_description
1 polymer ?
#
loop_
_entity_poly.entity_id
_entity_poly.type
_entity_poly.pdbx_seq_one_letter_code
_entity_poly.pdbx_strand_id
1 'polypeptide(L)'
;MSALLAACLARPRPLALRIDVQLPPDELERELDALQARMRRPGDPLHGLAGQSFGPPDLLLRQREADGELYVYVEDIARDRLAGYTVFNRLIELDRRADRHLRAPHSRFRAAYQRRGLAGAIYRRVLEAGRHCLLSGARQSEGAHALWQTLARQYESAYVDLRDKRLAYLGREIGAAPCEALQTRRLLLGRGWSLEALGRRAGLRLGP
;
A
#
# COMPACT_ATOMS: atom_id res chain seq x y z
N MET A 1 -21.13 -13.88 25.80
CA MET A 1 -20.03 -14.82 26.08
C MET A 1 -18.99 -14.68 24.97
N SER A 2 -17.83 -14.17 25.33
CA SER A 2 -16.67 -13.90 24.46
C SER A 2 -15.79 -15.12 24.22
N ALA A 3 -14.93 -14.98 23.20
CA ALA A 3 -13.71 -15.75 22.86
C ALA A 3 -13.97 -17.03 22.01
N LEU A 4 -13.28 -17.30 20.90
CA LEU A 4 -11.87 -17.04 20.58
C LEU A 4 -11.65 -16.56 19.12
N LEU A 5 -11.01 -15.39 18.99
CA LEU A 5 -10.28 -14.94 17.81
C LEU A 5 -8.83 -15.39 17.98
N ALA A 6 -8.36 -16.33 17.16
CA ALA A 6 -6.94 -16.65 17.03
C ALA A 6 -6.63 -16.94 15.56
N ALA A 7 -6.30 -15.89 14.81
CA ALA A 7 -5.82 -16.00 13.44
C ALA A 7 -4.43 -15.35 13.33
N CYS A 8 -3.46 -16.15 12.89
CA CYS A 8 -2.11 -15.77 12.44
C CYS A 8 -1.18 -15.10 13.46
N LEU A 9 -0.91 -15.76 14.58
CA LEU A 9 0.34 -15.58 15.33
C LEU A 9 1.06 -16.93 15.42
N ALA A 10 1.72 -17.35 14.35
CA ALA A 10 2.63 -18.49 14.38
C ALA A 10 4.08 -18.00 14.38
N ARG A 11 4.86 -18.45 15.37
CA ARG A 11 6.30 -18.16 15.53
C ARG A 11 7.10 -18.69 14.33
N PRO A 12 8.18 -17.99 13.90
CA PRO A 12 8.93 -18.37 12.71
C PRO A 12 9.77 -19.65 12.93
N ARG A 13 9.66 -20.61 12.00
CA ARG A 13 10.67 -21.66 11.79
C ARG A 13 11.76 -21.11 10.83
N PRO A 14 13.05 -21.22 11.15
CA PRO A 14 14.10 -20.62 10.33
C PRO A 14 14.52 -21.61 9.24
N LEU A 15 14.27 -21.26 7.97
CA LEU A 15 15.04 -21.71 6.79
C LEU A 15 14.55 -20.95 5.55
N ALA A 16 14.82 -19.66 5.54
CA ALA A 16 14.94 -18.85 4.33
C ALA A 16 15.82 -17.65 4.69
N LEU A 17 16.80 -17.34 3.85
CA LEU A 17 17.71 -16.21 4.06
C LEU A 17 16.88 -14.92 4.23
N ARG A 18 16.73 -14.45 5.47
CA ARG A 18 16.02 -13.20 5.81
C ARG A 18 16.96 -12.03 5.56
N ILE A 19 17.07 -11.61 4.31
CA ILE A 19 17.55 -10.25 4.04
C ILE A 19 16.33 -9.33 4.18
N ASP A 20 15.91 -9.11 5.43
CA ASP A 20 15.11 -7.95 5.76
C ASP A 20 16.08 -6.77 5.63
N VAL A 21 16.11 -6.11 4.46
CA VAL A 21 16.86 -4.84 4.32
C VAL A 21 16.09 -3.79 5.13
N GLN A 22 16.27 -3.81 6.44
CA GLN A 22 16.03 -2.65 7.28
C GLN A 22 17.13 -1.66 6.94
N LEU A 23 16.84 -0.74 6.01
CA LEU A 23 17.74 0.39 5.80
C LEU A 23 17.90 1.09 7.16
N PRO A 24 19.13 1.44 7.57
CA PRO A 24 19.34 2.22 8.78
C PRO A 24 18.40 3.43 8.77
N PRO A 25 17.78 3.82 9.91
CA PRO A 25 16.88 4.97 9.96
C PRO A 25 17.46 6.23 9.30
N ASP A 26 18.77 6.43 9.42
CA ASP A 26 19.52 7.54 8.81
C ASP A 26 19.42 7.57 7.28
N GLU A 27 19.27 6.43 6.62
CA GLU A 27 19.14 6.36 5.17
C GLU A 27 17.77 6.83 4.70
N LEU A 28 16.69 6.50 5.42
CA LEU A 28 15.36 7.04 5.13
C LEU A 28 15.31 8.55 5.38
N GLU A 29 15.92 9.02 6.45
CA GLU A 29 15.99 10.45 6.75
C GLU A 29 16.70 11.21 5.60
N ARG A 30 17.85 10.70 5.14
CA ARG A 30 18.58 11.25 3.98
C ARG A 30 17.77 11.19 2.68
N GLU A 31 17.08 10.08 2.44
CA GLU A 31 16.20 9.92 1.27
C GLU A 31 15.12 11.01 1.25
N LEU A 32 14.47 11.25 2.38
CA LEU A 32 13.40 12.24 2.50
C LEU A 32 13.94 13.68 2.46
N ASP A 33 15.14 13.94 2.98
CA ASP A 33 15.81 15.23 2.84
C ASP A 33 16.15 15.53 1.38
N ALA A 34 16.64 14.54 0.63
CA ALA A 34 16.93 14.69 -0.80
C ALA A 34 15.67 14.95 -1.61
N LEU A 35 14.56 14.26 -1.32
CA LEU A 35 13.26 14.52 -1.95
C LEU A 35 12.75 15.93 -1.63
N GLN A 36 12.87 16.38 -0.39
CA GLN A 36 12.46 17.73 -0.01
C GLN A 36 13.30 18.81 -0.71
N ALA A 37 14.61 18.61 -0.83
CA ALA A 37 15.48 19.52 -1.57
C ALA A 37 15.06 19.65 -3.04
N ARG A 38 14.62 18.55 -3.67
CA ARG A 38 14.08 18.55 -5.03
C ARG A 38 12.75 19.30 -5.13
N MET A 39 11.83 19.08 -4.18
CA MET A 39 10.55 19.82 -4.13
C MET A 39 10.75 21.34 -4.02
N ARG A 40 11.87 21.78 -3.45
CA ARG A 40 12.23 23.20 -3.33
C ARG A 40 12.99 23.77 -4.53
N ARG A 41 13.53 22.94 -5.42
CA ARG A 41 14.39 23.37 -6.52
C ARG A 41 13.54 23.78 -7.74
N PRO A 42 13.55 25.06 -8.15
CA PRO A 42 12.88 25.47 -9.38
C PRO A 42 13.35 24.65 -10.59
N GLY A 43 12.41 24.21 -11.41
CA GLY A 43 12.69 23.36 -12.58
C GLY A 43 12.76 21.85 -12.29
N ASP A 44 12.80 21.40 -11.03
CA ASP A 44 12.60 19.97 -10.72
C ASP A 44 11.12 19.59 -10.91
N PRO A 45 10.79 18.41 -11.46
CA PRO A 45 9.41 17.95 -11.60
C PRO A 45 8.60 17.84 -10.30
N LEU A 46 9.25 17.83 -9.14
CA LEU A 46 8.59 17.84 -7.83
C LEU A 46 8.31 19.26 -7.32
N HIS A 47 8.85 20.29 -7.97
CA HIS A 47 8.66 21.67 -7.58
C HIS A 47 7.27 22.18 -7.95
N GLY A 48 6.67 22.96 -7.05
CA GLY A 48 5.37 23.60 -7.30
C GLY A 48 4.16 22.66 -7.35
N LEU A 49 4.29 21.39 -6.95
CA LEU A 49 3.16 20.46 -6.88
C LEU A 49 2.05 21.02 -6.00
N ALA A 50 0.79 20.98 -6.45
CA ALA A 50 -0.32 21.52 -5.66
C ALA A 50 -0.48 20.76 -4.32
N GLY A 51 -0.62 21.52 -3.23
CA GLY A 51 -0.87 20.99 -1.89
C GLY A 51 -2.36 20.97 -1.56
N GLN A 52 -2.79 19.91 -0.87
CA GLN A 52 -4.15 19.78 -0.34
C GLN A 52 -4.06 19.45 1.15
N SER A 53 -4.91 20.05 1.98
CA SER A 53 -4.95 19.75 3.41
C SER A 53 -5.20 18.25 3.66
N PHE A 54 -4.48 17.69 4.63
CA PHE A 54 -4.50 16.25 4.91
C PHE A 54 -4.44 15.94 6.41
N GLY A 55 -5.62 15.79 7.02
CA GLY A 55 -5.72 15.43 8.43
C GLY A 55 -5.44 16.64 9.33
N PRO A 56 -4.45 16.59 10.26
CA PRO A 56 -4.07 17.74 11.08
C PRO A 56 -3.82 18.99 10.22
N PRO A 57 -4.05 20.20 10.76
CA PRO A 57 -4.03 21.46 9.98
C PRO A 57 -2.67 21.71 9.29
N ASP A 58 -1.59 21.20 9.87
CA ASP A 58 -0.22 21.47 9.40
C ASP A 58 0.30 20.43 8.41
N LEU A 59 -0.52 19.46 7.97
CA LEU A 59 -0.10 18.47 7.00
C LEU A 59 -0.70 18.75 5.62
N LEU A 60 0.18 18.89 4.63
CA LEU A 60 -0.16 19.00 3.22
C LEU A 60 0.17 17.73 2.48
N LEU A 61 -0.77 17.29 1.65
CA LEU A 61 -0.59 16.19 0.72
C LEU A 61 -0.36 16.76 -0.68
N ARG A 62 0.76 16.36 -1.31
CA ARG A 62 1.08 16.65 -2.70
C ARG A 62 1.07 15.38 -3.52
N GLN A 63 0.60 15.44 -4.75
CA GLN A 63 0.48 14.26 -5.62
C GLN A 63 1.11 14.49 -6.98
N ARG A 64 1.63 13.43 -7.56
CA ARG A 64 2.10 13.39 -8.94
C ARG A 64 1.88 11.99 -9.52
N GLU A 65 1.47 11.93 -10.78
CA GLU A 65 1.53 10.69 -11.56
C GLU A 65 2.80 10.71 -12.44
N ALA A 66 3.56 9.62 -12.44
CA ALA A 66 4.74 9.44 -13.28
C ALA A 66 4.89 7.94 -13.61
N ASP A 67 5.18 7.62 -14.87
CA ASP A 67 5.35 6.23 -15.36
C ASP A 67 4.18 5.28 -15.04
N GLY A 68 2.98 5.84 -14.85
CA GLY A 68 1.75 5.15 -14.49
C GLY A 68 1.63 4.80 -13.00
N GLU A 69 2.55 5.27 -12.17
CA GLU A 69 2.52 5.21 -10.71
C GLU A 69 1.99 6.51 -10.13
N LEU A 70 1.35 6.42 -8.97
CA LEU A 70 0.88 7.58 -8.22
C LEU A 70 1.77 7.79 -7.00
N TYR A 71 2.43 8.94 -6.96
CA TYR A 71 3.26 9.40 -5.85
C TYR A 71 2.44 10.34 -4.98
N VAL A 72 2.44 10.09 -3.67
CA VAL A 72 1.78 10.92 -2.67
C VAL A 72 2.78 11.30 -1.60
N TYR A 73 3.08 12.59 -1.49
CA TYR A 73 4.00 13.15 -0.51
C TYR A 73 3.22 13.83 0.61
N VAL A 74 3.70 13.69 1.85
CA VAL A 74 3.14 14.37 3.02
C VAL A 74 4.18 15.34 3.57
N GLU A 75 3.88 16.63 3.53
CA GLU A 75 4.69 17.68 4.13
C GLU A 75 4.06 18.16 5.45
N ASP A 76 4.89 18.33 6.47
CA ASP A 76 4.57 19.09 7.68
C ASP A 76 5.04 20.53 7.47
N ILE A 77 4.09 21.44 7.24
CA ILE A 77 4.40 22.85 6.98
C ILE A 77 4.81 23.61 8.24
N ALA A 78 4.36 23.18 9.42
CA ALA A 78 4.75 23.81 10.68
C ALA A 78 6.22 23.53 11.03
N ARG A 79 6.73 22.37 10.60
CA ARG A 79 8.14 21.97 10.79
C ARG A 79 8.99 22.13 9.53
N ASP A 80 8.42 22.64 8.45
CA ASP A 80 9.05 22.77 7.15
C ASP A 80 9.79 21.48 6.74
N ARG A 81 9.10 20.34 6.82
CA ARG A 81 9.70 18.99 6.68
C ARG A 81 8.84 18.06 5.84
N LEU A 82 9.47 17.28 4.96
CA LEU A 82 8.80 16.13 4.33
C LEU A 82 8.63 15.00 5.36
N ALA A 83 7.40 14.74 5.78
CA ALA A 83 7.06 13.70 6.76
C ALA A 83 7.24 12.28 6.21
N GLY A 84 6.96 12.10 4.92
CA GLY A 84 7.06 10.83 4.24
C GLY A 84 6.34 10.82 2.89
N TYR A 85 6.23 9.64 2.31
CA TYR A 85 5.50 9.44 1.07
C TYR A 85 4.87 8.04 1.00
N THR A 86 3.91 7.90 0.09
CA THR A 86 3.38 6.63 -0.40
C THR A 86 3.47 6.63 -1.92
N VAL A 87 4.07 5.60 -2.50
CA VAL A 87 3.97 5.32 -3.93
C VAL A 87 2.99 4.18 -4.14
N PHE A 88 2.03 4.38 -5.02
CA PHE A 88 1.13 3.35 -5.52
C PHE A 88 1.76 2.79 -6.79
N ASN A 89 2.59 1.77 -6.60
CA ASN A 89 3.40 1.16 -7.65
C ASN A 89 2.52 0.41 -8.64
N ARG A 90 2.99 0.37 -9.88
CA ARG A 90 2.57 -0.64 -10.83
C ARG A 90 3.10 -1.99 -10.41
N LEU A 91 2.44 -3.04 -10.86
CA LEU A 91 2.77 -4.41 -10.50
C LEU A 91 3.24 -5.12 -11.77
N ILE A 92 4.55 -5.19 -11.97
CA ILE A 92 5.15 -5.84 -13.16
C ILE A 92 4.85 -7.34 -13.21
N GLU A 93 4.54 -7.91 -12.03
CA GLU A 93 4.09 -9.27 -11.84
C GLU A 93 2.63 -9.48 -12.22
N LEU A 94 1.90 -8.45 -12.66
CA LEU A 94 0.55 -8.57 -13.23
C LEU A 94 0.58 -8.48 -14.75
N ASP A 95 -0.46 -9.04 -15.38
CA ASP A 95 -0.71 -8.79 -16.78
C ASP A 95 -1.17 -7.33 -17.03
N ARG A 96 -1.12 -6.90 -18.29
CA ARG A 96 -1.48 -5.53 -18.69
C ARG A 96 -2.94 -5.15 -18.40
N ARG A 97 -3.83 -6.12 -18.22
CA ARG A 97 -5.24 -5.88 -17.97
C ARG A 97 -5.46 -5.61 -16.48
N ALA A 98 -4.86 -6.43 -15.62
CA ALA A 98 -4.89 -6.26 -14.17
C ALA A 98 -4.11 -5.03 -13.70
N ASP A 99 -2.94 -4.78 -14.29
CA ASP A 99 -2.08 -3.62 -13.97
C ASP A 99 -2.76 -2.26 -14.23
N ARG A 100 -3.82 -2.18 -15.03
CA ARG A 100 -4.59 -0.93 -15.22
C ARG A 100 -5.42 -0.54 -13.99
N HIS A 101 -5.78 -1.52 -13.17
CA HIS A 101 -6.77 -1.36 -12.11
C HIS A 101 -6.19 -1.57 -10.72
N LEU A 102 -5.06 -2.27 -10.62
CA LEU A 102 -4.42 -2.60 -9.35
C LEU A 102 -3.16 -1.79 -9.11
N ARG A 103 -2.95 -1.38 -7.87
CA ARG A 103 -1.72 -0.74 -7.42
C ARG A 103 -1.22 -1.38 -6.12
N ALA A 104 0.09 -1.48 -5.97
CA ALA A 104 0.70 -1.87 -4.71
C ALA A 104 1.22 -0.65 -3.97
N PRO A 105 0.66 -0.32 -2.80
CA PRO A 105 1.10 0.84 -2.07
C PRO A 105 2.36 0.53 -1.23
N HIS A 106 3.37 1.37 -1.39
CA HIS A 106 4.63 1.34 -0.64
C HIS A 106 4.80 2.66 0.10
N SER A 107 4.78 2.60 1.44
CA SER A 107 4.79 3.78 2.30
C SER A 107 6.07 3.89 3.10
N ARG A 108 6.68 5.07 3.14
CA ARG A 108 7.84 5.39 3.97
C ARG A 108 7.62 6.71 4.70
N PHE A 109 7.79 6.69 6.02
CA PHE A 109 7.59 7.85 6.90
C PHE A 109 8.73 7.95 7.90
N ARG A 110 9.18 9.17 8.20
CA ARG A 110 10.15 9.43 9.27
C ARG A 110 9.59 8.92 10.59
N ALA A 111 10.47 8.52 11.50
CA ALA A 111 10.09 7.91 12.78
C ALA A 111 9.05 8.75 13.54
N ALA A 112 9.23 10.08 13.55
CA ALA A 112 8.32 11.01 14.22
C ALA A 112 6.87 10.93 13.71
N TYR A 113 6.64 10.53 12.46
CA TYR A 113 5.31 10.49 11.81
C TYR A 113 4.73 9.08 11.68
N GLN A 114 5.48 8.05 12.09
CA GLN A 114 4.98 6.68 12.11
C GLN A 114 3.92 6.49 13.19
N ARG A 115 3.06 5.48 13.03
CA ARG A 115 1.95 5.14 13.95
C ARG A 115 0.91 6.26 14.17
N ARG A 116 0.92 7.31 13.35
CA ARG A 116 -0.09 8.40 13.34
C ARG A 116 -1.23 8.19 12.34
N GLY A 117 -1.34 7.00 11.75
CA GLY A 117 -2.41 6.68 10.79
C GLY A 117 -2.28 7.30 9.39
N LEU A 118 -1.17 7.98 9.08
CA LEU A 118 -0.97 8.68 7.80
C LEU A 118 -1.11 7.75 6.58
N ALA A 119 -0.38 6.64 6.55
CA ALA A 119 -0.47 5.65 5.46
C ALA A 119 -1.92 5.16 5.26
N GLY A 120 -2.61 4.82 6.34
CA GLY A 120 -3.99 4.37 6.26
C GLY A 120 -4.96 5.44 5.76
N ALA A 121 -4.76 6.71 6.12
CA ALA A 121 -5.54 7.82 5.59
C ALA A 121 -5.30 8.04 4.08
N ILE A 122 -4.05 7.91 3.61
CA ILE A 122 -3.73 7.95 2.18
C ILE A 122 -4.40 6.78 1.44
N TYR A 123 -4.32 5.55 1.97
CA TYR A 123 -4.88 4.36 1.32
C TYR A 123 -6.39 4.48 1.20
N ARG A 124 -7.06 4.93 2.27
CA ARG A 124 -8.50 5.24 2.25
C ARG A 124 -8.84 6.25 1.18
N ARG A 125 -8.10 7.35 1.06
CA ARG A 125 -8.36 8.37 0.02
C ARG A 125 -8.30 7.78 -1.40
N VAL A 126 -7.34 6.89 -1.67
CA VAL A 126 -7.24 6.21 -2.98
C VAL A 126 -8.37 5.20 -3.19
N LEU A 127 -8.73 4.44 -2.16
CA LEU A 127 -9.85 3.49 -2.22
C LEU A 127 -11.18 4.24 -2.42
N GLU A 128 -11.44 5.32 -1.69
CA GLU A 128 -12.66 6.14 -1.83
C GLU A 128 -12.78 6.79 -3.21
N ALA A 129 -11.66 7.20 -3.82
CA ALA A 129 -11.67 7.73 -5.19
C ALA A 129 -12.14 6.70 -6.24
N GLY A 130 -12.15 5.40 -5.91
CA GLY A 130 -12.73 4.33 -6.74
C GLY A 130 -11.98 4.02 -8.05
N ARG A 131 -10.93 4.78 -8.39
CA ARG A 131 -10.15 4.59 -9.62
C ARG A 131 -9.32 3.30 -9.60
N HIS A 132 -8.84 2.90 -8.42
CA HIS A 132 -7.94 1.75 -8.25
C HIS A 132 -8.36 0.85 -7.10
N CYS A 133 -8.05 -0.44 -7.25
CA CYS A 133 -8.00 -1.40 -6.16
C CYS A 133 -6.56 -1.54 -5.66
N LEU A 134 -6.38 -1.93 -4.40
CA LEU A 134 -5.05 -2.08 -3.80
C LEU A 134 -4.70 -3.56 -3.64
N LEU A 135 -3.47 -3.92 -4.00
CA LEU A 135 -2.91 -5.24 -3.79
C LEU A 135 -1.72 -5.13 -2.83
N SER A 136 -1.64 -6.04 -1.85
CA SER A 136 -0.50 -6.04 -0.94
C SER A 136 0.81 -6.40 -1.64
N GLY A 137 1.95 -6.12 -1.01
CA GLY A 137 3.21 -6.76 -1.41
C GLY A 137 3.26 -8.24 -1.03
N ALA A 138 4.29 -8.94 -1.51
CA ALA A 138 4.56 -10.35 -1.18
C ALA A 138 4.95 -10.58 0.29
N ARG A 139 5.59 -9.57 0.88
CA ARG A 139 6.02 -9.56 2.27
C ARG A 139 5.49 -8.28 2.90
N GLN A 140 4.98 -8.40 4.12
CA GLN A 140 4.47 -7.27 4.88
C GLN A 140 5.20 -7.22 6.21
N SER A 141 5.56 -6.02 6.65
CA SER A 141 5.90 -5.81 8.06
C SER A 141 4.65 -6.03 8.92
N GLU A 142 4.83 -6.25 10.23
CA GLU A 142 3.71 -6.36 11.17
C GLU A 142 2.79 -5.13 11.12
N GLY A 143 3.39 -3.93 11.04
CA GLY A 143 2.64 -2.68 10.92
C GLY A 143 1.84 -2.58 9.62
N ALA A 144 2.41 -3.04 8.50
CA ALA A 144 1.67 -3.12 7.24
C ALA A 144 0.54 -4.13 7.36
N HIS A 145 0.79 -5.33 7.87
CA HIS A 145 -0.23 -6.36 8.04
C HIS A 145 -1.41 -5.85 8.88
N ALA A 146 -1.14 -5.22 10.03
CA ALA A 146 -2.18 -4.63 10.89
C ALA A 146 -2.99 -3.55 10.16
N LEU A 147 -2.33 -2.68 9.38
CA LEU A 147 -3.02 -1.69 8.55
C LEU A 147 -3.96 -2.34 7.54
N TRP A 148 -3.50 -3.35 6.80
CA TRP A 148 -4.31 -4.08 5.83
C TRP A 148 -5.49 -4.79 6.50
N GLN A 149 -5.31 -5.34 7.70
CA GLN A 149 -6.39 -5.93 8.50
C GLN A 149 -7.45 -4.89 8.89
N THR A 150 -7.04 -3.71 9.31
CA THR A 150 -7.99 -2.63 9.64
C THR A 150 -8.78 -2.18 8.41
N LEU A 151 -8.10 -1.96 7.27
CA LEU A 151 -8.77 -1.55 6.03
C LEU A 151 -9.73 -2.62 5.52
N ALA A 152 -9.39 -3.90 5.62
CA ALA A 152 -10.26 -4.98 5.17
C ALA A 152 -11.56 -5.15 5.96
N ARG A 153 -11.68 -4.53 7.15
CA ARG A 153 -12.95 -4.44 7.87
C ARG A 153 -13.88 -3.35 7.32
N GLN A 154 -13.34 -2.42 6.54
CA GLN A 154 -14.03 -1.23 6.04
C GLN A 154 -14.30 -1.30 4.53
N TYR A 155 -13.45 -2.01 3.79
CA TYR A 155 -13.54 -2.17 2.35
C TYR A 155 -13.74 -3.65 1.99
N GLU A 156 -14.47 -3.89 0.89
CA GLU A 156 -14.56 -5.23 0.34
C GLU A 156 -13.15 -5.76 0.05
N SER A 157 -12.86 -6.97 0.53
CA SER A 157 -11.52 -7.55 0.47
C SER A 157 -11.56 -9.05 0.19
N ALA A 158 -10.44 -9.55 -0.33
CA ALA A 158 -10.22 -10.96 -0.59
C ALA A 158 -8.73 -11.30 -0.50
N TYR A 159 -8.45 -12.58 -0.31
CA TYR A 159 -7.15 -13.16 -0.60
C TYR A 159 -7.13 -13.68 -2.04
N VAL A 160 -5.99 -13.48 -2.69
CA VAL A 160 -5.76 -13.92 -4.06
C VAL A 160 -4.38 -14.56 -4.17
N ASP A 161 -4.26 -15.57 -5.03
CA ASP A 161 -3.00 -16.15 -5.45
C ASP A 161 -2.54 -15.44 -6.73
N LEU A 162 -1.28 -15.00 -6.74
CA LEU A 162 -0.65 -14.35 -7.88
C LEU A 162 0.47 -15.22 -8.43
N ARG A 163 0.22 -15.84 -9.58
CA ARG A 163 1.15 -16.70 -10.32
C ARG A 163 1.05 -16.44 -11.81
N ASP A 164 2.17 -16.52 -12.52
CA ASP A 164 2.22 -16.38 -13.98
C ASP A 164 1.45 -15.17 -14.51
N LYS A 165 1.56 -14.05 -13.79
CA LYS A 165 0.89 -12.78 -14.07
C LYS A 165 -0.63 -12.77 -13.97
N ARG A 166 -1.22 -13.78 -13.31
CA ARG A 166 -2.66 -13.97 -13.19
C ARG A 166 -3.07 -14.03 -11.73
N LEU A 167 -4.26 -13.50 -11.47
CA LEU A 167 -4.88 -13.50 -10.16
C LEU A 167 -5.96 -14.59 -10.09
N ALA A 168 -5.88 -15.42 -9.06
CA ALA A 168 -6.92 -16.38 -8.70
C ALA A 168 -7.48 -16.04 -7.32
N TYR A 169 -8.79 -16.03 -7.19
CA TYR A 169 -9.47 -15.82 -5.92
C TYR A 169 -9.26 -17.01 -4.99
N LEU A 170 -8.86 -16.75 -3.74
CA LEU A 170 -8.67 -17.77 -2.71
C LEU A 170 -9.78 -17.81 -1.66
N GLY A 171 -10.52 -16.71 -1.50
CA GLY A 171 -11.49 -16.57 -0.41
C GLY A 171 -11.44 -15.20 0.23
N ARG A 172 -12.47 -14.87 1.02
CA ARG A 172 -12.43 -13.73 1.94
C ARG A 172 -11.59 -14.02 3.18
N GLU A 173 -11.51 -15.30 3.54
CA GLU A 173 -10.71 -15.85 4.62
C GLU A 173 -9.97 -17.09 4.10
N ILE A 174 -8.75 -17.31 4.58
CA ILE A 174 -7.90 -18.44 4.20
C ILE A 174 -7.21 -18.99 5.44
N GLY A 175 -6.81 -20.26 5.40
CA GLY A 175 -6.01 -20.86 6.48
C GLY A 175 -4.62 -20.23 6.61
N ALA A 176 -3.95 -20.48 7.74
CA ALA A 176 -2.64 -19.89 8.04
C ALA A 176 -1.56 -20.25 7.01
N ALA A 177 -1.47 -21.52 6.58
CA ALA A 177 -0.45 -21.96 5.64
C ALA A 177 -0.53 -21.27 4.26
N PRO A 178 -1.70 -21.17 3.59
CA PRO A 178 -1.83 -20.35 2.40
C PRO A 178 -1.54 -18.85 2.63
N CYS A 179 -1.81 -18.32 3.82
CA CYS A 179 -1.57 -16.90 4.13
C CYS A 179 -0.07 -16.54 4.17
N GLU A 180 0.79 -17.51 4.49
CA GLU A 180 2.25 -17.33 4.54
C GLU A 180 2.94 -17.51 3.17
N ALA A 181 2.20 -17.99 2.16
CA ALA A 181 2.76 -18.21 0.83
C ALA A 181 3.12 -16.88 0.14
N LEU A 182 4.33 -16.82 -0.45
CA LEU A 182 4.82 -15.63 -1.15
C LEU A 182 4.01 -15.26 -2.40
N GLN A 183 3.07 -16.09 -2.85
CA GLN A 183 2.15 -15.82 -3.96
C GLN A 183 0.82 -15.26 -3.47
N THR A 184 0.50 -15.45 -2.19
CA THR A 184 -0.72 -14.94 -1.60
C THR A 184 -0.61 -13.43 -1.41
N ARG A 185 -1.64 -12.73 -1.87
CA ARG A 185 -1.78 -11.29 -1.73
C ARG A 185 -3.13 -11.00 -1.10
N ARG A 186 -3.20 -9.89 -0.38
CA ARG A 186 -4.47 -9.33 0.03
C ARG A 186 -4.89 -8.25 -0.97
N LEU A 187 -6.14 -8.33 -1.38
CA LEU A 187 -6.81 -7.39 -2.25
C LEU A 187 -7.79 -6.54 -1.44
N LEU A 188 -7.77 -5.24 -1.65
CA LEU A 188 -8.79 -4.29 -1.20
C LEU A 188 -9.43 -3.63 -2.42
N LEU A 189 -10.75 -3.63 -2.48
CA LEU A 189 -11.49 -3.02 -3.58
C LEU A 189 -11.76 -1.54 -3.30
N GLY A 190 -11.45 -0.71 -4.30
CA GLY A 190 -11.86 0.70 -4.27
C GLY A 190 -13.38 0.85 -4.36
N ARG A 191 -13.90 1.99 -3.94
CA ARG A 191 -15.31 2.33 -4.02
C ARG A 191 -15.84 2.11 -5.44
N GLY A 192 -16.98 1.43 -5.55
CA GLY A 192 -17.61 1.10 -6.84
C GLY A 192 -17.04 -0.13 -7.55
N TRP A 193 -16.00 -0.78 -7.00
CA TRP A 193 -15.55 -2.09 -7.46
C TRP A 193 -16.24 -3.23 -6.70
N SER A 194 -16.41 -4.35 -7.41
CA SER A 194 -16.77 -5.65 -6.84
C SER A 194 -15.81 -6.72 -7.35
N LEU A 195 -15.74 -7.88 -6.69
CA LEU A 195 -14.93 -9.01 -7.15
C LEU A 195 -15.30 -9.45 -8.58
N GLU A 196 -16.59 -9.42 -8.92
CA GLU A 196 -17.08 -9.71 -10.27
C GLU A 196 -16.60 -8.68 -11.30
N ALA A 197 -16.72 -7.39 -10.97
CA ALA A 197 -16.23 -6.33 -11.85
C ALA A 197 -14.73 -6.46 -12.07
N LEU A 198 -13.98 -6.83 -11.02
CA LEU A 198 -12.55 -7.10 -11.12
C LEU A 198 -12.27 -8.35 -11.96
N GLY A 199 -13.07 -9.42 -11.85
CA GLY A 199 -12.98 -10.58 -12.74
C GLY A 199 -13.17 -10.19 -14.21
N ARG A 200 -14.23 -9.42 -14.50
CA ARG A 200 -14.54 -8.95 -15.86
C ARG A 200 -13.61 -7.88 -16.40
N ARG A 201 -12.88 -7.12 -15.58
CA ARG A 201 -12.05 -6.00 -16.06
C ARG A 201 -10.56 -6.25 -15.91
N ALA A 202 -10.15 -6.95 -14.86
CA ALA A 202 -8.76 -7.27 -14.52
C ALA A 202 -8.41 -8.75 -14.68
N GLY A 203 -9.36 -9.62 -15.05
CA GLY A 203 -9.07 -11.05 -15.28
C GLY A 203 -8.86 -11.86 -14.00
N LEU A 204 -9.35 -11.36 -12.85
CA LEU A 204 -9.42 -12.16 -11.62
C LEU A 204 -10.26 -13.41 -11.88
N ARG A 205 -9.66 -14.58 -11.68
CA ARG A 205 -10.37 -15.86 -11.74
C ARG A 205 -11.07 -16.07 -10.41
N LEU A 206 -12.36 -15.77 -10.39
CA LEU A 206 -13.27 -16.34 -9.41
C LEU A 206 -13.27 -17.85 -9.72
N GLY A 207 -13.15 -18.71 -8.71
CA GLY A 207 -13.17 -20.16 -8.92
C GLY A 207 -14.42 -20.63 -9.68
N PRO A 208 -14.50 -21.91 -10.06
CA PRO A 208 -15.78 -22.49 -10.49
C PRO A 208 -16.89 -22.25 -9.46
#